data_AF-A0ABD0RRV8-F1
#
_entry.id   AF-A0ABD0RRV8-F1
#
_cell.length_a   1.000
_cell.length_b   1.000
_cell.length_c   1.000
_cell.angle_alpha   90.00
_cell.angle_beta   90.00
_cell.angle_gamma   90.00
#
_symmetry.space_group_name_H-M   'P 1'
#
loop_
_entity.id
_entity.type
_entity.pdbx_description
1 polymer ?
#
loop_
_entity_poly.entity_id
_entity_poly.type
_entity_poly.pdbx_seq_one_letter_code
_entity_poly.pdbx_strand_id
1 'polypeptide(L)'
;DGTFFADAGKLIATLKVPCSLTLDCPEGLILKRGVQMALVNCIPAKASVSVEHRNNVYEAFVLKQAVSEYLISLHLSAQCVSELQLRKETWCEMEVQFQLDRLSFCHIHQAIDQLPDLHNVLPDFSNCSVPVNITKQSELNNKQQIALNFILGKCEVNIMAPPLLIYGPFGTGKTLCLASAAKKLALRSQNK
;
A
#
# COMPACT_ATOMS: atom_id res chain seq x y z
N ASP A 1 10.71 16.60 -7.52
CA ASP A 1 9.68 17.02 -8.47
C ASP A 1 9.64 16.10 -9.66
N GLY A 2 8.73 15.11 -9.66
CA GLY A 2 8.51 14.25 -10.82
C GLY A 2 7.53 14.93 -11.75
N THR A 3 7.94 15.25 -12.97
CA THR A 3 7.04 15.72 -14.03
C THR A 3 6.27 14.53 -14.58
N PHE A 4 4.98 14.48 -14.30
CA PHE A 4 4.07 13.49 -14.88
C PHE A 4 3.59 14.00 -16.24
N PHE A 5 3.79 13.21 -17.29
CA PHE A 5 3.28 13.50 -18.63
C PHE A 5 2.07 12.62 -18.91
N ALA A 6 1.02 13.20 -19.48
CA ALA A 6 -0.11 12.44 -19.98
C ALA A 6 0.20 11.93 -21.39
N ASP A 7 -0.26 10.72 -21.71
CA ASP A 7 -0.23 10.20 -23.08
C ASP A 7 -1.11 11.05 -24.01
N ALA A 8 -0.91 10.91 -25.32
CA ALA A 8 -1.73 11.60 -26.33
C ALA A 8 -3.24 11.41 -26.09
N GLY A 9 -3.97 12.53 -26.07
CA GLY A 9 -5.42 12.56 -25.83
C GLY A 9 -5.83 12.49 -24.36
N LYS A 10 -4.93 12.17 -23.44
CA LYS A 10 -5.19 12.17 -21.99
C LYS A 10 -4.76 13.49 -21.36
N LEU A 11 -5.30 13.82 -20.19
CA LEU A 11 -4.91 15.01 -19.44
C LEU A 11 -4.70 14.67 -17.97
N ILE A 12 -3.82 15.46 -17.31
CA ILE A 12 -3.70 15.47 -15.86
C ILE A 12 -4.37 16.73 -15.36
N ALA A 13 -5.42 16.56 -14.56
CA ALA A 13 -6.09 17.64 -13.86
C ALA A 13 -5.50 17.79 -12.46
N THR A 14 -5.28 19.03 -12.04
CA THR A 14 -4.82 19.35 -10.69
C THR A 14 -5.95 20.03 -9.93
N LEU A 15 -6.35 19.40 -8.83
CA LEU A 15 -7.36 19.90 -7.90
C LEU A 15 -6.68 20.47 -6.67
N LYS A 16 -7.06 21.69 -6.27
CA LYS A 16 -6.71 22.23 -4.96
C LYS A 16 -7.76 21.83 -3.92
N VAL A 17 -7.32 21.28 -2.80
CA VAL A 17 -8.19 20.91 -1.68
C VAL A 17 -8.03 21.88 -0.50
N PRO A 18 -9.07 22.07 0.33
CA PRO A 18 -9.01 22.96 1.48
C PRO A 18 -8.30 22.35 2.70
N CYS A 19 -8.06 21.04 2.71
CA CYS A 19 -7.41 20.32 3.80
C CYS A 19 -5.98 19.93 3.45
N SER A 20 -5.14 19.78 4.48
CA SER A 20 -3.79 19.22 4.34
C SER A 20 -3.87 17.72 4.06
N LEU A 21 -3.01 17.23 3.17
CA LEU A 21 -2.94 15.84 2.70
C LEU A 21 -1.64 15.15 3.12
N THR A 22 -1.07 15.56 4.26
CA THR A 22 0.09 14.88 4.85
C THR A 22 -0.27 13.48 5.36
N LEU A 23 0.72 12.66 5.70
CA LEU A 23 0.43 11.33 6.27
C LEU A 23 0.02 11.40 7.74
N ASP A 24 0.14 12.57 8.36
CA ASP A 24 -0.14 12.81 9.78
C ASP A 24 -1.59 13.25 10.03
N CYS A 25 -2.33 13.59 8.98
CA CYS A 25 -3.75 13.93 9.06
C CYS A 25 -4.66 12.78 8.55
N PRO A 26 -5.88 12.63 9.11
CA PRO A 26 -6.84 11.61 8.67
C PRO A 26 -7.16 11.69 7.17
N GLU A 27 -7.34 12.89 6.62
CA GLU A 27 -7.70 13.14 5.23
C GLU A 27 -6.61 12.65 4.29
N GLY A 28 -5.36 13.03 4.55
CA GLY A 28 -4.22 12.60 3.74
C GLY A 28 -3.94 11.11 3.86
N LEU A 29 -4.14 10.52 5.04
CA LEU A 29 -4.00 9.09 5.25
C LEU A 29 -5.04 8.28 4.46
N ILE A 30 -6.32 8.69 4.52
CA ILE A 30 -7.41 8.06 3.76
C ILE A 30 -7.16 8.21 2.25
N LEU A 31 -6.83 9.42 1.78
CA LEU A 31 -6.60 9.65 0.35
C LEU A 31 -5.43 8.80 -0.17
N LYS A 32 -4.28 8.81 0.53
CA LYS A 32 -3.08 8.10 0.06
C LYS A 32 -3.22 6.59 0.13
N ARG A 33 -3.90 6.05 1.14
CA ARG A 33 -4.03 4.59 1.34
C ARG A 33 -5.29 4.03 0.69
N GLY A 34 -6.42 4.65 0.96
CA GLY A 34 -7.76 4.12 0.65
C GLY A 34 -8.39 4.67 -0.61
N VAL A 35 -7.78 5.62 -1.33
CA VAL A 35 -8.36 6.12 -2.59
C VAL A 35 -7.43 5.81 -3.75
N GLN A 36 -7.98 5.20 -4.80
CA GLN A 36 -7.26 4.95 -6.06
C GLN A 36 -7.93 5.68 -7.24
N MET A 37 -9.24 5.88 -7.14
CA MET A 37 -10.08 6.39 -8.21
C MET A 37 -10.92 7.56 -7.71
N ALA A 38 -11.31 8.44 -8.62
CA ALA A 38 -12.33 9.44 -8.43
C ALA A 38 -13.32 9.38 -9.58
N LEU A 39 -14.58 9.65 -9.28
CA LEU A 39 -15.60 9.93 -10.27
C LEU A 39 -15.60 11.44 -10.55
N VAL A 40 -15.63 11.83 -11.81
CA VAL A 40 -15.58 13.22 -12.23
C VAL A 40 -16.69 13.54 -13.22
N ASN A 41 -17.27 14.73 -13.09
CA ASN A 41 -18.21 15.30 -14.06
C ASN A 41 -18.01 16.82 -14.12
N CYS A 42 -18.26 17.44 -15.27
CA CYS A 42 -18.27 18.90 -15.41
C CYS A 42 -19.56 19.51 -14.85
N ILE A 43 -19.46 20.68 -14.21
CA ILE A 43 -20.65 21.39 -13.75
C ILE A 43 -21.36 22.02 -14.96
N PRO A 44 -22.62 21.65 -15.25
CA PRO A 44 -23.19 21.93 -16.55
C PRO A 44 -23.51 23.39 -16.89
N ALA A 45 -23.53 24.28 -15.90
CA ALA A 45 -23.83 25.69 -16.12
C ALA A 45 -22.65 26.48 -16.74
N LYS A 46 -21.45 25.90 -16.77
CA LYS A 46 -20.20 26.60 -17.09
C LYS A 46 -19.32 25.88 -18.12
N ALA A 47 -19.74 24.71 -18.58
CA ALA A 47 -18.95 23.89 -19.48
C ALA A 47 -19.51 23.99 -20.91
N SER A 48 -18.62 24.14 -21.90
CA SER A 48 -18.94 24.03 -23.33
C SER A 48 -19.14 22.55 -23.72
N VAL A 49 -19.90 21.80 -22.91
CA VAL A 49 -20.14 20.38 -23.09
C VAL A 49 -21.42 20.22 -23.92
N SER A 50 -21.38 19.30 -24.88
CA SER A 50 -22.57 18.98 -25.67
C SER A 50 -23.71 18.49 -24.75
N VAL A 51 -24.96 18.80 -25.11
CA VAL A 51 -26.14 18.47 -24.29
C VAL A 51 -26.21 16.97 -23.96
N GLU A 52 -25.70 16.13 -24.85
CA GLU A 52 -25.68 14.66 -24.73
C GLU A 52 -24.77 14.14 -23.61
N HIS A 53 -23.66 14.83 -23.31
CA HIS A 53 -22.64 14.34 -22.36
C HIS A 53 -22.68 15.08 -21.01
N ARG A 54 -23.69 15.92 -20.81
CA ARG A 54 -23.86 16.81 -19.66
C ARG A 54 -23.98 16.08 -18.31
N ASN A 55 -24.44 14.82 -18.35
CA ASN A 55 -24.66 13.98 -17.17
C ASN A 55 -23.70 12.79 -17.11
N ASN A 56 -22.69 12.73 -17.99
CA ASN A 56 -21.76 11.62 -18.02
C ASN A 56 -20.78 11.74 -16.84
N VAL A 57 -20.61 10.64 -16.13
CA VAL A 57 -19.63 10.52 -15.05
C VAL A 57 -18.49 9.65 -15.54
N TYR A 58 -17.26 10.12 -15.36
CA TYR A 58 -16.07 9.41 -15.80
C TYR A 58 -15.20 9.01 -14.63
N GLU A 59 -14.47 7.92 -14.82
CA GLU A 59 -13.44 7.49 -13.88
C GLU A 59 -12.11 8.20 -14.16
N ALA A 60 -11.47 8.64 -13.09
CA ALA A 60 -10.14 9.24 -13.10
C ALA A 60 -9.25 8.58 -12.05
N PHE A 61 -8.01 8.26 -12.42
CA PHE A 61 -7.03 7.69 -11.49
C PHE A 61 -6.41 8.79 -10.62
N VAL A 62 -6.29 8.55 -9.31
CA VAL A 62 -5.57 9.44 -8.40
C VAL A 62 -4.08 9.15 -8.46
N LEU A 63 -3.28 10.12 -8.92
CA LEU A 63 -1.83 9.98 -9.01
C LEU A 63 -1.17 10.20 -7.65
N LYS A 64 -1.06 9.13 -6.85
CA LYS A 64 -0.53 9.16 -5.48
C LYS A 64 0.86 9.80 -5.32
N GLN A 65 1.71 9.68 -6.35
CA GLN A 65 3.07 10.22 -6.37
C GLN A 65 3.12 11.72 -6.67
N ALA A 66 2.01 12.29 -7.16
CA ALA A 66 1.84 13.68 -7.55
C ALA A 66 0.90 14.45 -6.59
N VAL A 67 0.64 13.89 -5.40
CA VAL A 67 -0.13 14.55 -4.35
C VAL A 67 0.83 15.40 -3.51
N SER A 68 0.64 16.72 -3.53
CA SER A 68 1.30 17.64 -2.60
C SER A 68 0.39 17.89 -1.40
N GLU A 69 0.82 18.72 -0.46
CA GLU A 69 0.06 18.97 0.78
C GLU A 69 -1.38 19.45 0.51
N TYR A 70 -1.62 20.23 -0.55
CA TYR A 70 -2.94 20.79 -0.86
C TYR A 70 -3.39 20.53 -2.31
N LEU A 71 -2.67 19.70 -3.06
CA LEU A 71 -2.97 19.41 -4.46
C LEU A 71 -3.12 17.91 -4.68
N ILE A 72 -4.16 17.56 -5.42
CA ILE A 72 -4.42 16.21 -5.91
C ILE A 72 -4.31 16.23 -7.42
N SER A 73 -3.58 15.29 -7.98
CA SER A 73 -3.48 15.11 -9.42
C SER A 73 -4.36 13.93 -9.85
N LEU A 74 -5.25 14.18 -10.81
CA LEU A 74 -6.16 13.21 -11.40
C LEU A 74 -5.75 12.95 -12.84
N HIS A 75 -5.66 11.69 -13.22
CA HIS A 75 -5.38 11.28 -14.59
C HIS A 75 -6.70 10.96 -15.31
N LEU A 76 -7.03 11.79 -16.30
CA LEU A 76 -8.26 11.73 -17.07
C LEU A 76 -8.07 10.89 -18.33
N SER A 77 -9.03 10.02 -18.62
CA SER A 77 -9.02 9.19 -19.82
C SER A 77 -9.23 10.01 -21.08
N ALA A 78 -8.79 9.49 -22.24
CA ALA A 78 -8.99 10.17 -23.52
C ALA A 78 -10.48 10.37 -23.85
N GLN A 79 -11.33 9.42 -23.43
CA GLN A 79 -12.78 9.53 -23.56
C GLN A 79 -13.32 10.71 -22.74
N CYS A 80 -12.96 10.80 -21.45
CA CYS A 80 -13.34 11.90 -20.57
C CYS A 80 -12.91 13.26 -21.17
N VAL A 81 -11.66 13.35 -21.62
CA VAL A 81 -11.12 14.58 -22.24
C VAL A 81 -11.89 14.97 -23.52
N SER A 82 -12.17 14.01 -24.39
CA SER A 82 -12.86 14.25 -25.66
C SER A 82 -14.33 14.63 -25.46
N GLU A 83 -15.08 13.86 -24.69
CA GLU A 83 -16.52 14.03 -24.49
C GLU A 83 -16.85 15.28 -23.66
N LEU A 84 -16.01 15.62 -22.67
CA LEU A 84 -16.11 16.86 -21.91
C LEU A 84 -15.40 18.06 -22.57
N GLN A 85 -14.79 17.85 -23.75
CA GLN A 85 -14.07 18.86 -24.51
C GLN A 85 -12.99 19.60 -23.71
N LEU A 86 -12.30 18.89 -22.81
CA LEU A 86 -11.27 19.44 -21.94
C LEU A 86 -10.03 19.82 -22.75
N ARG A 87 -9.41 20.95 -22.41
CA ARG A 87 -8.21 21.46 -23.09
C ARG A 87 -7.08 21.62 -22.10
N LYS A 88 -5.85 21.38 -22.59
CA LYS A 88 -4.64 21.65 -21.82
C LYS A 88 -4.59 23.13 -21.41
N GLU A 89 -4.03 23.40 -20.23
CA GLU A 89 -3.83 24.77 -19.70
C GLU A 89 -5.13 25.57 -19.54
N THR A 90 -6.25 24.89 -19.31
CA THR A 90 -7.53 25.52 -19.01
C THR A 90 -8.04 25.14 -17.62
N TRP A 91 -8.93 25.97 -17.09
CA TRP A 91 -9.65 25.72 -15.86
C TRP A 91 -11.07 25.30 -16.18
N CYS A 92 -11.55 24.26 -15.51
CA CYS A 92 -12.92 23.79 -15.61
C CYS A 92 -13.44 23.50 -14.21
N GLU A 93 -14.70 23.83 -13.97
CA GLU A 93 -15.37 23.49 -12.71
C GLU A 93 -15.97 22.09 -12.84
N MET A 94 -15.55 21.20 -11.94
CA MET A 94 -15.93 19.80 -11.95
C MET A 94 -16.39 19.37 -10.56
N GLU A 95 -17.36 18.48 -10.52
CA GLU A 95 -17.64 17.69 -9.33
C GLU A 95 -16.67 16.50 -9.31
N VAL A 96 -16.04 16.28 -8.16
CA VAL A 96 -15.05 15.22 -7.96
C VAL A 96 -15.44 14.42 -6.73
N GLN A 97 -15.75 13.14 -6.92
CA GLN A 97 -16.11 12.21 -5.85
C GLN A 97 -15.09 11.08 -5.74
N PHE A 98 -14.23 11.16 -4.73
CA PHE A 98 -13.24 10.12 -4.44
C PHE A 98 -13.91 8.80 -4.06
N GLN A 99 -13.41 7.71 -4.64
CA GLN A 99 -13.89 6.35 -4.38
C GLN A 99 -12.99 5.67 -3.38
N LEU A 100 -13.56 5.31 -2.23
CA LEU A 100 -12.87 4.56 -1.19
C LEU A 100 -12.75 3.09 -1.60
N ASP A 101 -11.52 2.64 -1.79
CA ASP A 101 -11.15 1.24 -1.91
C ASP A 101 -11.20 0.58 -0.52
N ARG A 102 -12.22 -0.24 -0.33
CA ARG A 102 -12.46 -0.99 0.91
C ARG A 102 -11.82 -2.37 0.89
N LEU A 103 -11.23 -2.81 -0.22
CA LEU A 103 -10.76 -4.18 -0.41
C LEU A 103 -9.70 -4.56 0.64
N SER A 104 -8.77 -3.65 0.92
CA SER A 104 -7.75 -3.87 1.96
C SER A 104 -8.37 -4.09 3.35
N PHE A 105 -9.43 -3.37 3.67
CA PHE A 105 -10.15 -3.53 4.95
C PHE A 105 -10.89 -4.87 4.98
N CYS A 106 -11.56 -5.24 3.88
CA CYS A 106 -12.21 -6.54 3.75
C CYS A 106 -11.22 -7.70 3.91
N HIS A 107 -10.02 -7.61 3.32
CA HIS A 107 -8.98 -8.64 3.50
C HIS A 107 -8.50 -8.77 4.95
N ILE A 108 -8.40 -7.66 5.69
CA ILE A 108 -8.05 -7.70 7.12
C ILE A 108 -9.14 -8.42 7.92
N HIS A 109 -10.42 -8.11 7.67
CA HIS A 109 -11.53 -8.81 8.31
C HIS A 109 -11.55 -10.30 7.96
N GLN A 110 -11.41 -10.62 6.67
CA GLN A 110 -11.35 -12.00 6.21
C GLN A 110 -10.20 -12.77 6.88
N ALA A 111 -9.03 -12.16 7.05
CA ALA A 111 -7.89 -12.81 7.72
C ALA A 111 -8.18 -13.10 9.21
N ILE A 112 -8.96 -12.25 9.89
CA ILE A 112 -9.42 -12.49 11.26
C ILE A 112 -10.45 -13.63 11.27
N ASP A 113 -11.43 -13.61 10.37
CA ASP A 113 -12.47 -14.65 10.29
C ASP A 113 -11.90 -16.02 9.93
N GLN A 114 -10.82 -16.05 9.14
CA GLN A 114 -10.12 -17.28 8.75
C GLN A 114 -9.09 -17.76 9.77
N LEU A 115 -8.84 -17.02 10.86
CA LEU A 115 -7.87 -17.41 11.88
C LEU A 115 -8.46 -18.56 12.72
N PRO A 116 -7.93 -19.80 12.62
CA PRO A 116 -8.54 -20.95 13.27
C PRO A 116 -8.35 -20.95 14.79
N ASP A 117 -7.27 -20.32 15.26
CA ASP A 117 -6.92 -20.20 16.68
C ASP A 117 -6.17 -18.89 16.90
N LEU A 118 -6.63 -18.11 17.89
CA LEU A 118 -6.03 -16.84 18.28
C LEU A 118 -4.62 -17.03 18.84
N HIS A 119 -4.31 -18.18 19.43
CA HIS A 119 -2.98 -18.47 19.99
C HIS A 119 -1.88 -18.52 18.92
N ASN A 120 -2.22 -18.66 17.64
CA ASN A 120 -1.24 -18.58 16.56
C ASN A 120 -0.64 -17.17 16.38
N VAL A 121 -1.38 -16.12 16.77
CA VAL A 121 -0.94 -14.72 16.68
C VAL A 121 -0.73 -14.08 18.06
N LEU A 122 -1.38 -14.63 19.09
CA LEU A 122 -1.25 -14.24 20.50
C LEU A 122 -0.94 -15.49 21.35
N PRO A 123 0.27 -16.06 21.23
CA PRO A 123 0.61 -17.30 21.92
C PRO A 123 0.72 -17.10 23.43
N ASP A 124 0.41 -18.16 24.17
CA ASP A 124 0.75 -18.25 25.58
C ASP A 124 2.26 -18.52 25.73
N PHE A 125 2.98 -17.50 26.20
CA PHE A 125 4.43 -17.57 26.38
C PHE A 125 4.87 -18.56 27.47
N SER A 126 3.97 -19.01 28.35
CA SER A 126 4.30 -20.00 29.40
C SER A 126 4.68 -21.36 28.83
N ASN A 127 4.15 -21.72 27.65
CA ASN A 127 4.42 -22.97 26.94
C ASN A 127 5.34 -22.78 25.73
N CYS A 128 6.11 -21.69 25.69
CA CYS A 128 7.06 -21.42 24.64
C CYS A 128 8.49 -21.78 25.04
N SER A 129 9.29 -22.25 24.08
CA SER A 129 10.75 -22.41 24.25
C SER A 129 11.51 -21.71 23.13
N VAL A 130 12.70 -21.21 23.45
CA VAL A 130 13.57 -20.58 22.45
C VAL A 130 14.09 -21.67 21.51
N PRO A 131 13.79 -21.62 20.20
CA PRO A 131 14.31 -22.59 19.24
C PRO A 131 15.84 -22.51 19.16
N VAL A 132 16.50 -23.67 19.13
CA VAL A 132 17.97 -23.74 19.08
C VAL A 132 18.46 -24.27 17.74
N ASN A 133 19.46 -23.60 17.16
CA ASN A 133 20.21 -24.06 15.99
C ASN A 133 21.68 -23.59 16.10
N ILE A 134 22.63 -24.35 15.55
CA ILE A 134 24.08 -24.07 15.59
C ILE A 134 24.63 -23.66 14.21
N THR A 135 23.77 -23.36 13.24
CA THR A 135 24.21 -23.06 11.86
C THR A 135 24.92 -21.70 11.77
N LYS A 136 26.25 -21.69 11.67
CA LYS A 136 27.02 -20.46 11.46
C LYS A 136 26.98 -19.97 10.00
N GLN A 137 26.96 -18.65 9.82
CA GLN A 137 27.17 -17.96 8.55
C GLN A 137 28.20 -16.85 8.75
N SER A 138 29.31 -16.93 8.01
CA SER A 138 30.44 -16.00 8.11
C SER A 138 30.09 -14.55 7.78
N GLU A 139 29.05 -14.34 6.97
CA GLU A 139 28.61 -13.02 6.50
C GLU A 139 27.69 -12.28 7.48
N LEU A 140 27.25 -12.95 8.56
CA LEU A 140 26.32 -12.37 9.52
C LEU A 140 27.04 -11.95 10.81
N ASN A 141 26.65 -10.80 11.36
CA ASN A 141 27.10 -10.41 12.68
C ASN A 141 26.42 -11.24 13.78
N ASN A 142 26.90 -11.13 15.02
CA ASN A 142 26.40 -11.96 16.14
C ASN A 142 24.88 -11.84 16.36
N LYS A 143 24.30 -10.62 16.25
CA LYS A 143 22.85 -10.42 16.45
C LYS A 143 22.04 -11.05 15.32
N GLN A 144 22.49 -10.90 14.09
CA GLN A 144 21.87 -11.54 12.92
C GLN A 144 21.99 -13.07 12.99
N GLN A 145 23.11 -13.57 13.50
CA GLN A 145 23.36 -15.00 13.71
C GLN A 145 22.43 -15.58 14.78
N ILE A 146 22.17 -14.86 15.88
CA ILE A 146 21.18 -15.26 16.90
C ILE A 146 19.78 -15.31 16.29
N ALA A 147 19.37 -14.27 15.55
CA ALA A 147 18.06 -14.24 14.89
C ALA A 147 17.90 -15.39 13.87
N LEU A 148 18.96 -15.67 13.10
CA LEU A 148 18.97 -16.79 12.18
C LEU A 148 18.84 -18.14 12.90
N ASN A 149 19.58 -18.32 13.99
CA ASN A 149 19.53 -19.55 14.78
C ASN A 149 18.14 -19.78 15.38
N PHE A 150 17.47 -18.71 15.80
CA PHE A 150 16.08 -18.76 16.26
C PHE A 150 15.14 -19.19 15.14
N ILE A 151 15.18 -18.53 13.97
CA ILE A 151 14.29 -18.84 12.84
C ILE A 151 14.49 -20.27 12.33
N LEU A 152 15.75 -20.74 12.32
CA LEU A 152 16.10 -22.08 11.88
C LEU A 152 16.06 -23.11 13.01
N GLY A 153 15.79 -22.70 14.25
CA GLY A 153 15.74 -23.61 15.38
C GLY A 153 14.57 -24.58 15.27
N LYS A 154 14.64 -25.63 16.09
CA LYS A 154 13.50 -26.49 16.37
C LYS A 154 13.22 -26.43 17.86
N CYS A 155 11.95 -26.40 18.22
CA CYS A 155 11.50 -26.65 19.59
C CYS A 155 11.33 -28.16 19.80
N GLU A 156 11.25 -28.57 21.06
CA GLU A 156 10.86 -29.94 21.40
C GLU A 156 9.43 -30.24 20.94
N VAL A 157 9.08 -31.53 20.88
CA VAL A 157 7.74 -31.98 20.46
C VAL A 157 6.69 -31.40 21.41
N ASN A 158 5.63 -30.82 20.85
CA ASN A 158 4.54 -30.13 21.58
C ASN A 158 4.91 -28.81 22.27
N ILE A 159 6.09 -28.23 22.01
CA ILE A 159 6.46 -26.90 22.49
C ILE A 159 6.46 -25.90 21.32
N MET A 160 5.81 -24.75 21.51
CA MET A 160 5.73 -23.71 20.48
C MET A 160 6.95 -22.77 20.54
N ALA A 161 7.39 -22.29 19.37
CA ALA A 161 8.36 -21.20 19.29
C ALA A 161 7.64 -19.87 19.55
N PRO A 162 8.16 -18.98 20.43
CA PRO A 162 7.55 -17.67 20.61
C PRO A 162 7.76 -16.80 19.35
N PRO A 163 6.93 -15.76 19.13
CA PRO A 163 7.13 -14.81 18.05
C PRO A 163 8.49 -14.11 18.17
N LEU A 164 9.19 -13.97 17.04
CA LEU A 164 10.48 -13.27 16.98
C LEU A 164 10.30 -11.85 16.47
N LEU A 165 10.67 -10.85 17.29
CA LEU A 165 10.76 -9.45 16.88
C LEU A 165 12.21 -9.10 16.49
N ILE A 166 12.43 -8.81 15.20
CA ILE A 166 13.71 -8.29 14.70
C ILE A 166 13.59 -6.79 14.51
N TYR A 167 14.36 -6.03 15.28
CA TYR A 167 14.40 -4.57 15.20
C TYR A 167 15.83 -4.05 15.11
N GLY A 168 15.99 -2.82 14.62
CA GLY A 168 17.28 -2.14 14.55
C GLY A 168 17.28 -0.94 13.61
N PRO A 169 18.27 -0.03 13.73
CA PRO A 169 18.39 1.17 12.89
C PRO A 169 18.46 0.89 11.38
N PHE A 170 18.41 1.96 10.59
CA PHE A 170 18.70 1.88 9.15
C PHE A 170 20.11 1.33 8.91
N GLY A 171 20.30 0.55 7.85
CA GLY A 171 21.62 0.02 7.47
C GLY A 171 22.10 -1.20 8.27
N THR A 172 21.38 -1.69 9.29
CA THR A 172 21.83 -2.84 10.12
C THR A 172 21.59 -4.22 9.51
N GLY A 173 21.24 -4.29 8.23
CA GLY A 173 21.09 -5.56 7.51
C GLY A 173 19.88 -6.41 7.93
N LYS A 174 18.78 -5.82 8.42
CA LYS A 174 17.53 -6.56 8.73
C LYS A 174 17.03 -7.36 7.53
N THR A 175 16.98 -6.73 6.35
CA THR A 175 16.57 -7.38 5.09
C THR A 175 17.52 -8.50 4.71
N LEU A 176 18.83 -8.31 4.85
CA LEU A 176 19.85 -9.34 4.60
C LEU A 176 19.66 -10.56 5.53
N CYS A 177 19.39 -10.30 6.81
CA CYS A 177 19.13 -11.34 7.81
C CYS A 177 17.89 -12.18 7.47
N LEU A 178 16.77 -11.51 7.16
CA LEU A 178 15.52 -12.19 6.77
C LEU A 178 15.67 -12.96 5.44
N ALA A 179 16.34 -12.38 4.45
CA ALA A 179 16.61 -13.03 3.17
C ALA A 179 17.49 -14.29 3.35
N SER A 180 18.52 -14.21 4.20
CA SER A 180 19.37 -15.35 4.53
C SER A 180 18.60 -16.48 5.22
N ALA A 181 17.69 -16.13 6.13
CA ALA A 181 16.82 -17.08 6.81
C ALA A 181 15.85 -17.75 5.83
N ALA A 182 15.16 -16.97 4.99
CA ALA A 182 14.24 -17.46 3.97
C ALA A 182 14.94 -18.41 2.98
N LYS A 183 16.13 -18.04 2.49
CA LYS A 183 16.95 -18.90 1.61
C LYS A 183 17.26 -20.25 2.26
N LYS A 184 17.65 -20.26 3.54
CA LYS A 184 17.95 -21.51 4.26
C LYS A 184 16.69 -22.35 4.53
N LEU A 185 15.55 -21.72 4.83
CA LEU A 185 14.28 -22.42 5.00
C LEU A 185 13.82 -23.07 3.70
N ALA A 186 13.96 -22.39 2.56
CA ALA A 186 13.59 -22.91 1.24
C ALA A 186 14.45 -24.12 0.81
N LEU A 187 15.67 -24.25 1.34
CA LEU A 187 16.55 -25.39 1.06
C LEU A 187 16.24 -26.63 1.93
N ARG A 188 15.35 -26.54 2.93
CA ARG A 188 15.00 -27.69 3.76
C ARG A 188 14.19 -28.71 2.96
N SER A 189 14.58 -29.98 3.04
CA SER A 189 13.90 -31.07 2.32
C SER A 189 12.43 -31.24 2.69
N GLN A 190 12.00 -30.78 3.87
CA GLN A 190 10.61 -30.81 4.33
C GLN A 190 9.71 -29.74 3.68
N ASN A 191 10.31 -28.75 3.02
CA ASN A 191 9.63 -27.63 2.37
C ASN A 191 9.71 -27.71 0.83
N LYS A 192 10.26 -28.81 0.29
CA LYS A 192 10.26 -29.12 -1.14
C LYS A 192 9.06 -30.01 -1.45
#